data_AF-A0A535CM19-F1
#
_entry.id   AF-A0A535CM19-F1
#
_cell.length_a   1.000
_cell.length_b   1.000
_cell.length_c   1.000
_cell.angle_alpha   90.00
_cell.angle_beta   90.00
_cell.angle_gamma   90.00
#
_symmetry.space_group_name_H-M   'P 1'
#
loop_
_entity.id
_entity.type
_entity.pdbx_description
1 polymer ?
#
loop_
_entity_poly.entity_id
_entity_poly.type
_entity_poly.pdbx_seq_one_letter_code
_entity_poly.pdbx_strand_id
1 'polypeptide(L)'
;MALGFLVCLAVLELVVGVPAPRSPLITRGCAPDACRTADIGAGAVPSSVSPPIATRTPGPAPTQAPASAPPVTPASALLIRSVNDSLFDSYDQLMNDPGTQAMLRKHGTPIVRIPIRDALSDAEALRAFTAVRNSGAAPLAIVHGACVPDTYTVDSHWLGLLARVFTSGPVYVEYGNEEDLSCAGGIRGAHVYTASWNAVVPRLKARFPNDRFIGPVNFESNPAYVATFVRDARPQPDFISWHEYVCHRSQPDSYCLEHIARWTNHVDDTNAAVRAAVGHTVPIMITEWNLGGTDPRYGDAAFIQAWTRAALSQWASLVGSGVYAAFLYSCESHPDFELITSRNTLTAQGESFFL
;
A
#
# COMPACT_ATOMS: atom_id res chain seq x y z
N MET A 1 -0.22 16.17 -29.93
CA MET A 1 -0.43 15.56 -28.60
C MET A 1 0.23 14.20 -28.64
N ALA A 2 1.47 14.09 -28.18
CA ALA A 2 2.25 12.85 -28.22
C ALA A 2 2.21 12.23 -26.81
N LEU A 3 1.67 11.01 -26.70
CA LEU A 3 1.78 10.19 -25.50
C LEU A 3 3.24 9.76 -25.34
N GLY A 4 3.97 10.41 -24.45
CA GLY A 4 5.20 9.88 -23.89
C GLY A 4 4.85 9.01 -22.69
N PHE A 5 4.66 7.72 -22.92
CA PHE A 5 4.68 6.72 -21.84
C PHE A 5 6.14 6.58 -21.39
N LEU A 6 6.44 7.01 -20.17
CA LEU A 6 7.69 6.66 -19.52
C LEU A 6 7.40 6.23 -18.07
N VAL A 7 7.76 4.98 -17.84
CA VAL A 7 7.79 4.24 -16.57
C VAL A 7 8.44 5.11 -15.50
N CYS A 8 7.70 5.45 -14.44
CA CYS A 8 8.34 5.83 -13.19
C CYS A 8 9.28 4.70 -12.82
N LEU A 9 10.54 5.03 -12.58
CA LEU A 9 11.53 4.15 -12.01
C LEU A 9 11.16 3.87 -10.54
N ALA A 10 10.00 3.26 -10.30
CA ALA A 10 9.87 2.35 -9.17
C ALA A 10 10.86 1.22 -9.50
N VAL A 11 11.91 1.16 -8.69
CA VAL A 11 13.05 0.27 -8.85
C VAL A 11 12.56 -1.18 -9.02
N LEU A 12 12.46 -1.60 -10.27
CA LEU A 12 12.47 -3.00 -10.67
C LEU A 12 13.92 -3.47 -10.51
N GLU A 13 14.40 -3.58 -9.27
CA GLU A 13 15.57 -4.43 -9.01
C GLU A 13 15.12 -5.88 -9.11
N LEU A 14 15.16 -6.31 -10.37
CA LEU A 14 15.35 -7.68 -10.76
C LEU A 14 16.44 -8.28 -9.87
N VAL A 15 16.15 -9.46 -9.34
CA VAL A 15 17.10 -10.46 -8.89
C VAL A 15 18.23 -10.60 -9.92
N VAL A 16 19.29 -9.80 -9.79
CA VAL A 16 20.59 -10.05 -10.41
C VAL A 16 21.50 -10.45 -9.26
N GLY A 17 21.59 -11.77 -9.07
CA GLY A 17 22.34 -12.37 -7.99
C GLY A 17 23.78 -11.85 -7.93
N VAL A 18 24.13 -11.26 -6.80
CA VAL A 18 25.52 -11.21 -6.34
C VAL A 18 25.96 -12.67 -6.15
N PRO A 19 27.07 -13.12 -6.77
CA PRO A 19 27.50 -14.51 -6.65
C PRO A 19 27.97 -14.80 -5.23
N ALA A 20 27.21 -15.63 -4.51
CA ALA A 20 27.68 -16.23 -3.26
C ALA A 20 28.94 -17.09 -3.51
N PRO A 21 29.87 -17.18 -2.54
CA PRO A 21 31.09 -17.96 -2.68
C PRO A 21 30.78 -19.44 -2.86
N ARG A 22 31.34 -20.02 -3.92
CA ARG A 22 31.20 -21.42 -4.32
C ARG A 22 31.60 -22.36 -3.18
N SER A 23 30.68 -23.24 -2.80
CA SER A 23 30.98 -24.53 -2.16
C SER A 23 30.48 -25.68 -3.05
N PRO A 24 31.14 -26.84 -3.05
CA PRO A 24 31.15 -27.75 -4.19
C PRO A 24 29.86 -28.56 -4.34
N LEU A 25 29.45 -28.69 -5.61
CA LEU A 25 28.35 -29.55 -6.07
C LEU A 25 28.60 -31.03 -5.72
N ILE A 26 27.59 -31.66 -5.10
CA ILE A 26 27.32 -33.09 -5.25
C ILE A 26 26.15 -33.22 -6.22
N THR A 27 26.42 -33.79 -7.39
CA THR A 27 25.43 -34.09 -8.44
C THR A 27 24.78 -35.45 -8.19
N ARG A 28 23.44 -35.48 -8.15
CA ARG A 28 22.65 -36.66 -8.55
C ARG A 28 21.49 -36.19 -9.41
N GLY A 29 21.48 -36.64 -10.65
CA GLY A 29 20.44 -36.35 -11.63
C GLY A 29 19.26 -37.32 -11.57
N CYS A 30 18.18 -36.92 -12.24
CA CYS A 30 17.19 -37.82 -12.82
C CYS A 30 16.67 -37.18 -14.12
N ALA A 31 16.51 -38.04 -15.13
CA ALA A 31 16.07 -37.74 -16.48
C ALA A 31 14.54 -37.51 -16.59
N PRO A 32 14.05 -36.93 -17.69
CA PRO A 32 12.64 -36.68 -17.93
C PRO A 32 11.99 -37.88 -18.64
N ASP A 33 10.79 -38.30 -18.24
CA ASP A 33 9.81 -38.87 -19.17
C ASP A 33 8.42 -39.08 -18.55
N ALA A 34 7.42 -38.87 -19.41
CA ALA A 34 6.03 -39.31 -19.33
C ALA A 34 5.06 -38.58 -18.39
N CYS A 35 4.26 -37.68 -18.97
CA CYS A 35 2.88 -37.48 -18.51
C CYS A 35 1.92 -37.80 -19.64
N ARG A 36 1.28 -38.98 -19.54
CA ARG A 36 0.22 -39.46 -20.42
C ARG A 36 -1.09 -38.71 -20.16
N THR A 37 -1.81 -38.53 -21.25
CA THR A 37 -3.24 -38.21 -21.37
C THR A 37 -4.13 -39.12 -20.53
N ALA A 38 -5.09 -38.55 -19.80
CA ALA A 38 -6.19 -39.28 -19.19
C ALA A 38 -7.52 -38.80 -19.78
N ASP A 39 -8.20 -39.75 -20.42
CA ASP A 39 -9.60 -39.72 -20.86
C ASP A 39 -10.55 -39.38 -19.71
N ILE A 40 -11.55 -38.54 -19.98
CA ILE A 40 -12.69 -38.30 -19.09
C ILE A 40 -13.89 -39.03 -19.67
N GLY A 41 -14.23 -40.16 -19.03
CA GLY A 41 -15.41 -40.96 -19.32
C GLY A 41 -16.70 -40.29 -18.84
N ALA A 42 -17.71 -40.32 -19.69
CA ALA A 42 -19.09 -39.96 -19.38
C ALA A 42 -19.71 -40.97 -18.40
N GLY A 43 -20.23 -40.47 -17.27
CA GLY A 43 -20.93 -41.25 -16.24
C GLY A 43 -22.29 -40.63 -15.93
N ALA A 44 -23.29 -41.50 -15.76
CA ALA A 44 -24.71 -41.24 -15.83
C ALA A 44 -25.32 -40.41 -14.69
N VAL A 45 -26.44 -39.75 -15.01
CA VAL A 45 -27.31 -38.97 -14.13
C VAL A 45 -28.26 -39.92 -13.36
N PRO A 46 -28.33 -39.86 -12.01
CA PRO A 46 -29.41 -40.49 -11.27
C PRO A 46 -30.58 -39.52 -11.05
N SER A 47 -31.78 -40.06 -11.23
CA SER A 47 -33.08 -39.41 -11.11
C SER A 47 -33.38 -38.81 -9.72
N SER A 48 -34.13 -37.72 -9.76
CA SER A 48 -34.63 -36.93 -8.63
C SER A 48 -35.60 -37.70 -7.73
N VAL A 49 -35.36 -37.66 -6.42
CA VAL A 49 -36.37 -37.95 -5.39
C VAL A 49 -36.69 -36.62 -4.70
N SER A 50 -37.97 -36.23 -4.73
CA SER A 50 -38.45 -35.02 -4.05
C SER A 50 -38.47 -35.25 -2.54
N PRO A 51 -37.88 -34.35 -1.73
CA PRO A 51 -37.96 -34.46 -0.28
C PRO A 51 -39.34 -34.00 0.24
N PRO A 52 -39.78 -34.52 1.41
CA PRO A 52 -41.02 -34.11 2.04
C PRO A 52 -40.98 -32.63 2.47
N ILE A 53 -42.12 -31.96 2.32
CA ILE A 53 -42.34 -30.57 2.72
C ILE A 53 -42.26 -30.47 4.26
N ALA A 54 -41.16 -29.92 4.75
CA ALA A 54 -40.99 -29.61 6.18
C ALA A 54 -41.81 -28.37 6.56
N THR A 55 -42.66 -28.51 7.56
CA THR A 55 -43.45 -27.43 8.16
C THR A 55 -42.50 -26.46 8.87
N ARG A 56 -42.44 -25.20 8.42
CA ARG A 56 -41.57 -24.16 8.97
C ARG A 56 -42.04 -23.74 10.37
N THR A 57 -41.27 -24.09 11.39
CA THR A 57 -41.32 -23.46 12.71
C THR A 57 -40.88 -21.98 12.58
N PRO A 58 -41.56 -21.01 13.22
CA PRO A 58 -41.12 -19.61 13.22
C PRO A 58 -39.71 -19.49 13.80
N GLY A 59 -38.76 -19.07 12.96
CA GLY A 59 -37.40 -18.81 13.40
C GLY A 59 -37.34 -17.59 14.33
N PRO A 60 -36.43 -17.58 15.32
CA PRO A 60 -36.24 -16.43 16.20
C PRO A 60 -35.94 -15.18 15.36
N ALA A 61 -36.55 -14.05 15.75
CA ALA A 61 -36.37 -12.78 15.10
C ALA A 61 -34.86 -12.44 15.01
N PRO A 62 -34.37 -11.94 13.86
CA PRO A 62 -32.97 -11.59 13.70
C PRO A 62 -32.60 -10.52 14.72
N THR A 63 -31.67 -10.87 15.62
CA THR A 63 -31.02 -9.94 16.54
C THR A 63 -30.38 -8.85 15.70
N GLN A 64 -30.91 -7.63 15.77
CA GLN A 64 -30.32 -6.47 15.10
C GLN A 64 -28.88 -6.33 15.57
N ALA A 65 -27.94 -6.37 14.62
CA ALA A 65 -26.54 -6.10 14.90
C ALA A 65 -26.45 -4.71 15.55
N PRO A 66 -25.68 -4.55 16.64
CA PRO A 66 -25.53 -3.27 17.30
C PRO A 66 -25.06 -2.23 16.28
N ALA A 67 -25.78 -1.10 16.23
CA ALA A 67 -25.44 0.02 15.38
C ALA A 67 -23.98 0.43 15.64
N SER A 68 -23.18 0.42 14.58
CA SER A 68 -21.77 0.81 14.60
C SER A 68 -21.66 2.18 15.26
N ALA A 69 -20.86 2.29 16.32
CA ALA A 69 -20.55 3.58 16.92
C ALA A 69 -20.02 4.54 15.83
N PRO A 70 -20.43 5.82 15.83
CA PRO A 70 -19.92 6.78 14.87
C PRO A 70 -18.39 6.83 14.97
N PRO A 71 -17.65 6.77 13.85
CA PRO A 71 -16.20 6.77 13.87
C PRO A 71 -15.71 8.06 14.54
N VAL A 72 -14.97 7.92 15.64
CA VAL A 72 -14.15 9.01 16.18
C VAL A 72 -13.22 9.40 15.04
N THR A 73 -13.50 10.53 14.39
CA THR A 73 -12.64 11.01 13.31
C THR A 73 -11.42 11.60 14.02
N PRO A 74 -10.23 10.96 13.97
CA PRO A 74 -9.00 11.67 14.32
C PRO A 74 -8.99 12.97 13.51
N ALA A 75 -8.35 14.03 14.03
CA ALA A 75 -8.18 15.26 13.27
C ALA A 75 -7.40 14.93 12.00
N SER A 76 -8.11 14.65 10.92
CA SER A 76 -7.61 14.11 9.64
C SER A 76 -6.59 15.02 8.98
N ALA A 77 -6.58 16.30 9.35
CA ALA A 77 -5.54 17.25 8.99
C ALA A 77 -4.13 16.86 9.51
N LEU A 78 -4.01 16.05 10.56
CA LEU A 78 -2.72 15.51 10.99
C LEU A 78 -2.31 14.31 10.14
N LEU A 79 -3.28 13.48 9.72
CA LEU A 79 -3.02 12.24 8.97
C LEU A 79 -2.45 12.47 7.56
N ILE A 80 -2.68 13.66 6.98
CA ILE A 80 -2.06 14.06 5.70
C ILE A 80 -0.55 14.34 5.81
N ARG A 81 0.02 14.29 7.04
CA ARG A 81 1.46 14.40 7.32
C ARG A 81 2.07 13.04 7.69
N SER A 82 1.61 11.98 7.04
CA SER A 82 2.22 10.65 7.14
C SER A 82 3.41 10.55 6.20
N VAL A 83 4.30 9.57 6.40
CA VAL A 83 5.52 9.42 5.60
C VAL A 83 5.72 7.98 5.16
N ASN A 84 6.46 7.79 4.07
CA ASN A 84 7.00 6.50 3.69
C ASN A 84 8.40 6.32 4.31
N ASP A 85 8.68 5.10 4.74
CA ASP A 85 10.01 4.54 4.95
C ASP A 85 10.34 3.67 3.73
N SER A 86 11.48 3.92 3.10
CA SER A 86 11.94 3.20 1.93
C SER A 86 12.38 1.76 2.26
N LEU A 87 12.95 1.53 3.44
CA LEU A 87 13.46 0.24 3.95
C LEU A 87 14.06 -0.66 2.85
N PHE A 88 15.10 -0.21 2.17
CA PHE A 88 15.71 -1.00 1.09
C PHE A 88 16.53 -2.18 1.60
N ASP A 89 17.21 -2.02 2.75
CA ASP A 89 18.12 -3.00 3.31
C ASP A 89 18.26 -2.88 4.83
N SER A 90 19.25 -3.59 5.39
CA SER A 90 19.49 -3.61 6.84
C SER A 90 20.21 -2.38 7.40
N TYR A 91 20.64 -1.45 6.54
CA TYR A 91 21.27 -0.17 6.87
C TYR A 91 20.30 1.00 6.88
N ASP A 92 18.99 0.74 6.71
CA ASP A 92 17.94 1.75 6.75
C ASP A 92 18.07 2.72 7.95
N GLN A 93 17.93 4.02 7.67
CA GLN A 93 18.17 5.05 8.68
C GLN A 93 17.06 5.07 9.73
N LEU A 94 15.77 4.97 9.38
CA LEU A 94 14.70 4.97 10.38
C LEU A 94 14.88 3.77 11.33
N MET A 95 15.17 2.60 10.77
CA MET A 95 15.39 1.38 11.53
C MET A 95 16.56 1.50 12.52
N ASN A 96 17.66 2.17 12.14
CA ASN A 96 18.91 2.13 12.89
C ASN A 96 19.24 3.42 13.68
N ASP A 97 18.57 4.54 13.42
CA ASP A 97 18.89 5.83 14.01
C ASP A 97 17.80 6.35 14.98
N PRO A 98 18.06 6.33 16.31
CA PRO A 98 17.15 6.91 17.31
C PRO A 98 16.89 8.41 17.12
N GLY A 99 17.79 9.15 16.45
CA GLY A 99 17.63 10.55 16.09
C GLY A 99 16.51 10.76 15.09
N THR A 100 16.45 9.96 14.02
CA THR A 100 15.35 9.95 13.04
C THR A 100 14.02 9.63 13.72
N GLN A 101 13.99 8.57 14.54
CA GLN A 101 12.80 8.18 15.31
C GLN A 101 12.34 9.32 16.22
N ALA A 102 13.27 10.02 16.88
CA ALA A 102 12.96 11.16 17.73
C ALA A 102 12.43 12.36 16.95
N MET A 103 12.90 12.60 15.72
CA MET A 103 12.38 13.67 14.86
C MET A 103 10.94 13.41 14.44
N LEU A 104 10.63 12.20 13.93
CA LEU A 104 9.25 11.82 13.59
C LEU A 104 8.32 11.95 14.81
N ARG A 105 8.79 11.50 15.99
CA ARG A 105 8.04 11.63 17.25
C ARG A 105 7.82 13.10 17.64
N LYS A 106 8.84 13.93 17.55
CA LYS A 106 8.78 15.37 17.87
C LYS A 106 7.72 16.08 17.01
N HIS A 107 7.62 15.69 15.75
CA HIS A 107 6.69 16.30 14.80
C HIS A 107 5.34 15.58 14.72
N GLY A 108 5.12 14.56 15.55
CA GLY A 108 3.83 13.87 15.65
C GLY A 108 3.43 13.15 14.36
N THR A 109 4.41 12.58 13.62
CA THR A 109 4.13 11.78 12.42
C THR A 109 3.15 10.65 12.76
N PRO A 110 1.95 10.63 12.17
CA PRO A 110 0.89 9.75 12.64
C PRO A 110 1.01 8.33 12.11
N ILE A 111 1.44 8.16 10.86
CA ILE A 111 1.58 6.86 10.21
C ILE A 111 2.92 6.83 9.47
N VAL A 112 3.64 5.72 9.59
CA VAL A 112 4.78 5.39 8.73
C VAL A 112 4.37 4.21 7.86
N ARG A 113 4.41 4.40 6.54
CA ARG A 113 4.24 3.34 5.54
C ARG A 113 5.57 2.65 5.31
N ILE A 114 5.62 1.33 5.47
CA ILE A 114 6.85 0.54 5.44
C ILE A 114 6.68 -0.71 4.57
N PRO A 115 7.56 -0.95 3.58
CA PRO A 115 7.51 -2.17 2.79
C PRO A 115 8.01 -3.37 3.59
N ILE A 116 7.34 -4.51 3.46
CA ILE A 116 7.93 -5.79 3.86
C ILE A 116 8.95 -6.20 2.79
N ARG A 117 10.11 -6.69 3.23
CA ARG A 117 11.21 -7.10 2.36
C ARG A 117 11.64 -8.53 2.66
N ASP A 118 11.52 -9.41 1.68
CA ASP A 118 11.94 -10.82 1.80
C ASP A 118 13.45 -10.99 2.06
N ALA A 119 14.26 -9.98 1.73
CA ALA A 119 15.70 -10.00 1.96
C ALA A 119 16.08 -9.74 3.43
N LEU A 120 15.16 -9.23 4.25
CA LEU A 120 15.41 -9.00 5.67
C LEU A 120 15.17 -10.27 6.48
N SER A 121 15.94 -10.45 7.54
CA SER A 121 15.65 -11.45 8.57
C SER A 121 14.51 -11.00 9.49
N ASP A 122 13.90 -11.95 10.22
CA ASP A 122 12.92 -11.66 11.27
C ASP A 122 13.43 -10.62 12.27
N ALA A 123 14.72 -10.68 12.63
CA ALA A 123 15.32 -9.76 13.60
C ALA A 123 15.42 -8.33 13.04
N GLU A 124 15.71 -8.19 11.75
CA GLU A 124 15.77 -6.89 11.08
C GLU A 124 14.37 -6.31 10.89
N ALA A 125 13.39 -7.10 10.44
CA ALA A 125 12.01 -6.62 10.35
C ALA A 125 11.44 -6.21 11.72
N LEU A 126 11.70 -6.99 12.78
CA LEU A 126 11.32 -6.60 14.14
C LEU A 126 11.98 -5.30 14.58
N ARG A 127 13.23 -5.04 14.17
CA ARG A 127 13.92 -3.78 14.44
C ARG A 127 13.26 -2.62 13.69
N ALA A 128 12.93 -2.79 12.42
CA ALA A 128 12.23 -1.78 11.62
C ALA A 128 10.84 -1.45 12.20
N PHE A 129 10.04 -2.47 12.52
CA PHE A 129 8.73 -2.27 13.17
C PHE A 129 8.86 -1.59 14.54
N THR A 130 9.90 -1.95 15.31
CA THR A 130 10.18 -1.31 16.60
C THR A 130 10.56 0.16 16.42
N ALA A 131 11.29 0.51 15.37
CA ALA A 131 11.62 1.89 15.05
C ALA A 131 10.36 2.74 14.75
N VAL A 132 9.42 2.20 13.96
CA VAL A 132 8.11 2.85 13.72
C VAL A 132 7.35 3.03 15.03
N ARG A 133 7.31 2.01 15.90
CA ARG A 133 6.67 2.18 17.22
C ARG A 133 7.37 3.25 18.07
N ASN A 134 8.70 3.29 18.04
CA ASN A 134 9.48 4.25 18.82
C ASN A 134 9.30 5.69 18.32
N SER A 135 8.98 5.90 17.03
CA SER A 135 8.59 7.23 16.54
C SER A 135 7.19 7.66 17.02
N GLY A 136 6.41 6.76 17.62
CA GLY A 136 5.05 7.03 18.07
C GLY A 136 4.00 6.95 16.96
N ALA A 137 4.40 6.52 15.76
CA ALA A 137 3.50 6.35 14.62
C ALA A 137 2.78 5.00 14.65
N ALA A 138 1.61 4.94 14.00
CA ALA A 138 1.00 3.69 13.59
C ALA A 138 1.72 3.10 12.35
N PRO A 139 1.77 1.77 12.19
CA PRO A 139 2.34 1.16 11.00
C PRO A 139 1.31 1.06 9.88
N LEU A 140 1.74 1.35 8.65
CA LEU A 140 1.10 0.85 7.43
C LEU A 140 2.09 -0.09 6.74
N ALA A 141 1.89 -1.40 6.88
CA ALA A 141 2.78 -2.40 6.30
C ALA A 141 2.33 -2.79 4.88
N ILE A 142 3.22 -2.67 3.91
CA ILE A 142 2.98 -3.15 2.55
C ILE A 142 3.33 -4.64 2.51
N VAL A 143 2.33 -5.49 2.37
CA VAL A 143 2.48 -6.94 2.22
C VAL A 143 2.53 -7.31 0.74
N HIS A 144 2.87 -8.55 0.43
CA HIS A 144 2.91 -9.01 -0.97
C HIS A 144 1.51 -9.01 -1.58
N GLY A 145 1.41 -8.64 -2.87
CA GLY A 145 0.16 -8.66 -3.63
C GLY A 145 0.12 -9.76 -4.70
N ALA A 146 -0.74 -9.61 -5.70
CA ALA A 146 -0.96 -10.60 -6.76
C ALA A 146 0.27 -10.88 -7.66
N CYS A 147 1.37 -10.15 -7.49
CA CYS A 147 2.63 -10.49 -8.12
C CYS A 147 3.33 -11.73 -7.50
N VAL A 148 2.96 -12.17 -6.30
CA VAL A 148 3.61 -13.29 -5.60
C VAL A 148 2.69 -14.53 -5.54
N PRO A 149 3.17 -15.76 -5.87
CA PRO A 149 2.31 -16.95 -5.91
C PRO A 149 1.76 -17.46 -4.56
N ASP A 150 2.50 -17.32 -3.45
CA ASP A 150 2.07 -17.72 -2.10
C ASP A 150 2.16 -16.55 -1.12
N THR A 151 1.38 -15.51 -1.38
CA THR A 151 1.31 -14.30 -0.54
C THR A 151 0.87 -14.62 0.87
N TYR A 152 -0.19 -15.44 1.04
CA TYR A 152 -0.74 -15.71 2.37
C TYR A 152 0.32 -16.23 3.36
N THR A 153 1.12 -17.24 3.00
CA THR A 153 2.07 -17.83 3.95
C THR A 153 3.11 -16.80 4.39
N VAL A 154 3.69 -16.08 3.43
CA VAL A 154 4.74 -15.08 3.67
C VAL A 154 4.18 -13.89 4.44
N ASP A 155 3.07 -13.32 4.00
CA ASP A 155 2.46 -12.15 4.64
C ASP A 155 1.94 -12.47 6.04
N SER A 156 1.42 -13.69 6.24
CA SER A 156 0.96 -14.12 7.56
C SER A 156 2.11 -14.29 8.56
N HIS A 157 3.31 -14.61 8.10
CA HIS A 157 4.53 -14.59 8.92
C HIS A 157 4.90 -13.16 9.30
N TRP A 158 5.03 -12.27 8.32
CA TRP A 158 5.44 -10.88 8.54
C TRP A 158 4.47 -10.08 9.42
N LEU A 159 3.16 -10.20 9.18
CA LEU A 159 2.13 -9.61 10.04
C LEU A 159 2.15 -10.22 11.45
N GLY A 160 2.56 -11.47 11.59
CA GLY A 160 2.82 -12.09 12.90
C GLY A 160 3.96 -11.40 13.66
N LEU A 161 5.02 -10.96 12.97
CA LEU A 161 6.09 -10.16 13.58
C LEU A 161 5.61 -8.75 13.93
N LEU A 162 4.83 -8.11 13.04
CA LEU A 162 4.26 -6.80 13.27
C LEU A 162 3.35 -6.77 14.51
N ALA A 163 2.47 -7.77 14.66
CA ALA A 163 1.56 -7.92 15.80
C ALA A 163 2.29 -8.12 17.15
N ARG A 164 3.56 -8.60 17.14
CA ARG A 164 4.38 -8.66 18.36
C ARG A 164 4.86 -7.30 18.82
N VAL A 165 4.98 -6.34 17.91
CA VAL A 165 5.45 -4.98 18.20
C VAL A 165 4.28 -4.06 18.54
N PHE A 166 3.18 -4.17 17.78
CA PHE A 166 1.99 -3.34 17.89
C PHE A 166 0.83 -4.14 18.50
N THR A 167 0.80 -4.19 19.84
CA THR A 167 -0.22 -4.94 20.59
C THR A 167 -1.52 -4.15 20.83
N SER A 168 -1.52 -2.86 20.49
CA SER A 168 -2.65 -1.95 20.63
C SER A 168 -2.58 -0.84 19.58
N GLY A 169 -3.72 -0.23 19.29
CA GLY A 169 -3.82 0.82 18.27
C GLY A 169 -4.07 0.25 16.87
N PRO A 170 -4.24 1.13 15.87
CA PRO A 170 -4.48 0.70 14.51
C PRO A 170 -3.20 0.13 13.88
N VAL A 171 -3.35 -1.00 13.19
CA VAL A 171 -2.37 -1.52 12.23
C VAL A 171 -3.02 -1.45 10.85
N TYR A 172 -2.36 -0.80 9.91
CA TYR A 172 -2.79 -0.72 8.53
C TYR A 172 -1.97 -1.70 7.69
N VAL A 173 -2.61 -2.37 6.76
CA VAL A 173 -2.01 -3.39 5.90
C VAL A 173 -2.40 -3.08 4.47
N GLU A 174 -1.41 -2.84 3.63
CA GLU A 174 -1.60 -2.53 2.22
C GLU A 174 -1.19 -3.72 1.36
N TYR A 175 -2.08 -4.20 0.49
CA TYR A 175 -1.89 -5.44 -0.26
C TYR A 175 -1.25 -5.19 -1.63
N GLY A 176 0.04 -5.49 -1.77
CA GLY A 176 0.79 -5.23 -3.00
C GLY A 176 1.20 -3.76 -3.15
N ASN A 177 1.79 -3.44 -4.30
CA ASN A 177 2.25 -2.10 -4.64
C ASN A 177 2.29 -1.93 -6.16
N GLU A 178 1.53 -0.98 -6.71
CA GLU A 178 1.57 -0.57 -8.13
C GLU A 178 1.46 -1.72 -9.14
N GLU A 179 0.65 -2.73 -8.84
CA GLU A 179 0.52 -3.90 -9.71
C GLU A 179 -0.22 -3.59 -11.03
N ASP A 180 -0.87 -2.43 -11.09
CA ASP A 180 -1.44 -1.84 -12.30
C ASP A 180 -0.36 -1.26 -13.24
N LEU A 181 0.83 -0.95 -12.75
CA LEU A 181 1.98 -0.56 -13.55
C LEU A 181 2.80 -1.79 -13.98
N SER A 182 3.17 -2.66 -13.04
CA SER A 182 3.92 -3.88 -13.39
C SER A 182 3.88 -4.97 -12.32
N CYS A 183 3.87 -6.23 -12.77
CA CYS A 183 4.44 -7.37 -12.06
C CYS A 183 5.61 -7.94 -12.88
N ALA A 184 6.44 -8.81 -12.30
CA ALA A 184 7.46 -9.61 -13.00
C ALA A 184 6.83 -10.61 -14.01
N GLY A 185 6.16 -10.09 -15.03
CA GLY A 185 5.29 -10.80 -15.97
C GLY A 185 4.24 -9.93 -16.68
N GLY A 186 4.14 -8.62 -16.38
CA GLY A 186 3.25 -7.66 -17.07
C GLY A 186 2.27 -6.92 -16.16
N ILE A 187 1.47 -6.03 -16.75
CA ILE A 187 0.42 -5.25 -16.07
C ILE A 187 -0.68 -6.18 -15.55
N ARG A 188 -1.05 -6.08 -14.26
CA ARG A 188 -2.22 -6.79 -13.73
C ARG A 188 -3.46 -5.91 -13.83
N GLY A 189 -4.42 -6.32 -14.65
CA GLY A 189 -5.75 -5.70 -14.63
C GLY A 189 -6.47 -5.93 -13.31
N ALA A 190 -7.40 -5.03 -12.97
CA ALA A 190 -8.13 -5.02 -11.69
C ALA A 190 -8.75 -6.37 -11.29
N HIS A 191 -9.26 -7.15 -12.25
CA HIS A 191 -9.84 -8.46 -11.96
C HIS A 191 -8.81 -9.47 -11.43
N VAL A 192 -7.57 -9.43 -11.92
CA VAL A 192 -6.51 -10.35 -11.46
C VAL A 192 -6.06 -9.99 -10.05
N TYR A 193 -5.85 -8.69 -9.80
CA TYR A 193 -5.57 -8.18 -8.45
C TYR A 193 -6.70 -8.55 -7.48
N THR A 194 -7.95 -8.33 -7.87
CA THR A 194 -9.12 -8.62 -7.03
C THR A 194 -9.29 -10.12 -6.75
N ALA A 195 -8.99 -10.99 -7.71
CA ALA A 195 -9.02 -12.43 -7.48
C ALA A 195 -8.01 -12.87 -6.42
N SER A 196 -6.80 -12.29 -6.46
CA SER A 196 -5.77 -12.51 -5.44
C SER A 196 -6.19 -11.97 -4.06
N TRP A 197 -6.70 -10.74 -4.02
CA TRP A 197 -7.27 -10.15 -2.79
C TRP A 197 -8.31 -11.07 -2.16
N ASN A 198 -9.27 -11.56 -2.95
CA ASN A 198 -10.36 -12.43 -2.49
C ASN A 198 -9.86 -13.81 -2.02
N ALA A 199 -8.71 -14.27 -2.48
CA ALA A 199 -8.11 -15.53 -2.03
C ALA A 199 -7.34 -15.37 -0.70
N VAL A 200 -6.80 -14.18 -0.43
CA VAL A 200 -5.77 -13.97 0.60
C VAL A 200 -6.26 -13.11 1.76
N VAL A 201 -6.82 -11.94 1.48
CA VAL A 201 -7.21 -10.96 2.49
C VAL A 201 -8.27 -11.50 3.47
N PRO A 202 -9.29 -12.28 3.08
CA PRO A 202 -10.20 -12.90 4.05
C PRO A 202 -9.48 -13.75 5.10
N ARG A 203 -8.44 -14.49 4.69
CA ARG A 203 -7.67 -15.36 5.58
C ARG A 203 -6.75 -14.54 6.49
N LEU A 204 -6.12 -13.51 5.95
CA LEU A 204 -5.32 -12.58 6.76
C LEU A 204 -6.20 -11.86 7.79
N LYS A 205 -7.36 -11.32 7.41
CA LYS A 205 -8.34 -10.72 8.34
C LYS A 205 -8.83 -11.71 9.40
N ALA A 206 -9.01 -12.99 9.06
CA ALA A 206 -9.38 -13.99 10.07
C ALA A 206 -8.29 -14.20 11.14
N ARG A 207 -7.01 -14.06 10.77
CA ARG A 207 -5.87 -14.18 11.70
C ARG A 207 -5.56 -12.86 12.43
N PHE A 208 -5.75 -11.73 11.76
CA PHE A 208 -5.46 -10.38 12.25
C PHE A 208 -6.74 -9.52 12.18
N PRO A 209 -7.74 -9.79 13.05
CA PRO A 209 -9.09 -9.23 12.91
C PRO A 209 -9.17 -7.73 13.22
N ASN A 210 -8.14 -7.14 13.81
CA ASN A 210 -8.10 -5.71 14.16
C ASN A 210 -7.37 -4.87 13.09
N ASP A 211 -6.71 -5.51 12.13
CA ASP A 211 -5.93 -4.84 11.10
C ASP A 211 -6.85 -4.28 10.01
N ARG A 212 -6.45 -3.14 9.43
CA ARG A 212 -7.20 -2.44 8.38
C ARG A 212 -6.55 -2.68 7.03
N PHE A 213 -7.27 -3.30 6.10
CA PHE A 213 -6.71 -3.72 4.82
C PHE A 213 -7.02 -2.72 3.72
N ILE A 214 -5.99 -2.36 2.96
CA ILE A 214 -5.95 -1.26 2.00
C ILE A 214 -5.53 -1.79 0.63
N GLY A 215 -6.14 -1.29 -0.44
CA GLY A 215 -5.76 -1.57 -1.83
C GLY A 215 -6.56 -0.69 -2.80
N PRO A 216 -6.26 -0.64 -4.10
CA PRO A 216 -5.34 -1.53 -4.83
C PRO A 216 -3.90 -1.03 -4.94
N VAL A 217 -3.57 0.14 -4.38
CA VAL A 217 -2.21 0.72 -4.40
C VAL A 217 -1.77 1.05 -5.82
N ASN A 218 -2.64 1.70 -6.58
CA ASN A 218 -2.33 1.99 -7.98
C ASN A 218 -1.17 2.99 -8.09
N PHE A 219 -0.39 2.86 -9.16
CA PHE A 219 0.66 3.82 -9.53
C PHE A 219 0.13 5.25 -9.69
N GLU A 220 -1.09 5.40 -10.19
CA GLU A 220 -1.76 6.69 -10.35
C GLU A 220 -3.27 6.55 -10.10
N SER A 221 -3.96 7.68 -9.98
CA SER A 221 -5.43 7.70 -9.94
C SER A 221 -6.01 7.02 -11.18
N ASN A 222 -6.70 5.90 -10.96
CA ASN A 222 -7.42 5.17 -12.02
C ASN A 222 -8.82 4.79 -11.52
N PRO A 223 -9.81 5.70 -11.68
CA PRO A 223 -11.16 5.52 -11.15
C PRO A 223 -11.82 4.21 -11.59
N ALA A 224 -11.59 3.77 -12.84
CA ALA A 224 -12.18 2.54 -13.38
C ALA A 224 -11.58 1.28 -12.75
N TYR A 225 -10.26 1.26 -12.50
CA TYR A 225 -9.58 0.17 -11.81
C TYR A 225 -10.08 0.05 -10.37
N VAL A 226 -10.09 1.18 -9.64
CA VAL A 226 -10.54 1.22 -8.24
C VAL A 226 -12.01 0.81 -8.14
N ALA A 227 -12.89 1.31 -9.01
CA ALA A 227 -14.30 0.92 -9.05
C ALA A 227 -14.50 -0.58 -9.31
N THR A 228 -13.72 -1.16 -10.22
CA THR A 228 -13.75 -2.61 -10.47
C THR A 228 -13.32 -3.39 -9.24
N PHE A 229 -12.23 -2.98 -8.60
CA PHE A 229 -11.73 -3.60 -7.38
C PHE A 229 -12.77 -3.56 -6.25
N VAL A 230 -13.27 -2.37 -5.87
CA VAL A 230 -14.21 -2.26 -4.74
C VAL A 230 -15.53 -3.01 -4.95
N ARG A 231 -16.01 -3.11 -6.21
CA ARG A 231 -17.22 -3.86 -6.56
C ARG A 231 -17.06 -5.35 -6.29
N ASP A 232 -15.92 -5.89 -6.66
CA ASP A 232 -15.67 -7.33 -6.74
C ASP A 232 -14.87 -7.86 -5.53
N ALA A 233 -14.25 -6.97 -4.74
CA ALA A 233 -13.46 -7.31 -3.55
C ALA A 233 -14.34 -7.86 -2.42
N ARG A 234 -13.90 -8.96 -1.82
CA ARG A 234 -14.53 -9.69 -0.72
C ARG A 234 -13.42 -10.09 0.27
N PRO A 235 -13.37 -9.48 1.47
CA PRO A 235 -14.18 -8.34 1.90
C PRO A 235 -13.85 -7.08 1.11
N GLN A 236 -14.73 -6.07 1.18
CA GLN A 236 -14.42 -4.73 0.71
C GLN A 236 -13.19 -4.18 1.49
N PRO A 237 -12.30 -3.41 0.84
CA PRO A 237 -11.19 -2.76 1.54
C PRO A 237 -11.69 -1.77 2.62
N ASP A 238 -10.91 -1.61 3.69
CA ASP A 238 -11.15 -0.58 4.70
C ASP A 238 -10.83 0.83 4.15
N PHE A 239 -9.84 0.92 3.24
CA PHE A 239 -9.47 2.14 2.52
C PHE A 239 -9.08 1.81 1.08
N ILE A 240 -9.32 2.73 0.15
CA ILE A 240 -8.72 2.69 -1.19
C ILE A 240 -7.44 3.50 -1.24
N SER A 241 -6.45 3.06 -2.02
CA SER A 241 -5.18 3.78 -2.15
C SER A 241 -4.60 3.80 -3.57
N TRP A 242 -3.83 4.84 -3.83
CA TRP A 242 -3.01 5.05 -5.02
C TRP A 242 -1.89 6.08 -4.73
N HIS A 243 -0.99 6.26 -5.68
CA HIS A 243 0.15 7.16 -5.61
C HIS A 243 -0.02 8.40 -6.49
N GLU A 244 0.60 9.51 -6.10
CA GLU A 244 0.43 10.82 -6.75
C GLU A 244 1.76 11.53 -6.98
N TYR A 245 2.16 11.61 -8.25
CA TYR A 245 3.37 12.32 -8.69
C TYR A 245 3.00 13.36 -9.75
N VAL A 246 2.99 14.64 -9.38
CA VAL A 246 2.37 15.70 -10.20
C VAL A 246 3.18 16.12 -11.42
N CYS A 247 4.50 15.88 -11.42
CA CYS A 247 5.35 16.35 -12.49
C CYS A 247 6.68 15.62 -12.61
N HIS A 248 7.27 15.76 -13.80
CA HIS A 248 8.58 15.25 -14.18
C HIS A 248 9.64 16.37 -14.16
N ARG A 249 10.92 16.00 -13.95
CA ARG A 249 12.09 16.92 -13.94
C ARG A 249 12.26 17.81 -15.18
N SER A 250 11.62 17.46 -16.30
CA SER A 250 11.69 18.24 -17.54
C SER A 250 10.60 19.31 -17.65
N GLN A 251 9.62 19.31 -16.74
CA GLN A 251 8.53 20.28 -16.73
C GLN A 251 8.92 21.50 -15.88
N PRO A 252 8.47 22.71 -16.24
CA PRO A 252 8.81 23.91 -15.49
C PRO A 252 8.12 23.94 -14.11
N ASP A 253 8.64 24.75 -13.20
CA ASP A 253 8.13 24.92 -11.83
C ASP A 253 6.63 25.28 -11.78
N SER A 254 6.20 26.16 -12.69
CA SER A 254 4.78 26.54 -12.80
C SER A 254 3.88 25.35 -13.11
N TYR A 255 4.35 24.42 -13.95
CA TYR A 255 3.60 23.20 -14.25
C TYR A 255 3.41 22.38 -12.98
N CYS A 256 4.47 22.11 -12.22
CA CYS A 256 4.40 21.32 -10.99
C CYS A 256 3.45 21.92 -9.96
N LEU A 257 3.47 23.23 -9.78
CA LEU A 257 2.59 23.92 -8.83
C LEU A 257 1.13 23.92 -9.28
N GLU A 258 0.87 24.18 -10.57
CA GLU A 258 -0.48 24.19 -11.12
C GLU A 258 -1.14 22.80 -11.12
N HIS A 259 -0.35 21.73 -11.25
CA HIS A 259 -0.88 20.36 -11.35
C HIS A 259 -1.26 19.75 -10.01
N ILE A 260 -0.79 20.31 -8.88
CA ILE A 260 -1.26 19.93 -7.53
C ILE A 260 -2.79 20.06 -7.43
N ALA A 261 -3.37 21.13 -8.00
CA ALA A 261 -4.81 21.36 -7.93
C ALA A 261 -5.65 20.28 -8.64
N ARG A 262 -5.04 19.45 -9.50
CA ARG A 262 -5.72 18.35 -10.20
C ARG A 262 -6.04 17.16 -9.30
N TRP A 263 -5.39 17.05 -8.14
CA TRP A 263 -5.72 16.03 -7.14
C TRP A 263 -7.19 16.09 -6.71
N THR A 264 -7.83 17.26 -6.76
CA THR A 264 -9.28 17.38 -6.57
C THR A 264 -10.06 16.50 -7.55
N ASN A 265 -9.72 16.58 -8.84
CA ASN A 265 -10.40 15.79 -9.88
C ASN A 265 -10.15 14.30 -9.67
N HIS A 266 -8.93 13.91 -9.31
CA HIS A 266 -8.59 12.51 -9.06
C HIS A 266 -9.42 11.91 -7.92
N VAL A 267 -9.56 12.65 -6.81
CA VAL A 267 -10.40 12.26 -5.67
C VAL A 267 -11.89 12.24 -6.03
N ASP A 268 -12.39 13.28 -6.70
CA ASP A 268 -13.81 13.40 -7.05
C ASP A 268 -14.23 12.33 -8.06
N ASP A 269 -13.44 12.10 -9.11
CA ASP A 269 -13.70 11.09 -10.13
C ASP A 269 -13.63 9.68 -9.54
N THR A 270 -12.66 9.41 -8.66
CA THR A 270 -12.56 8.11 -7.97
C THR A 270 -13.74 7.89 -7.03
N ASN A 271 -14.13 8.89 -6.24
CA ASN A 271 -15.32 8.82 -5.40
C ASN A 271 -16.60 8.58 -6.19
N ALA A 272 -16.76 9.25 -7.34
CA ALA A 272 -17.91 9.07 -8.22
C ALA A 272 -17.95 7.64 -8.77
N ALA A 273 -16.81 7.13 -9.25
CA ALA A 273 -16.70 5.78 -9.78
C ALA A 273 -16.96 4.70 -8.71
N VAL A 274 -16.40 4.85 -7.53
CA VAL A 274 -16.63 3.96 -6.37
C VAL A 274 -18.09 3.99 -5.95
N ARG A 275 -18.69 5.17 -5.81
CA ARG A 275 -20.11 5.31 -5.47
C ARG A 275 -21.03 4.67 -6.52
N ALA A 276 -20.71 4.82 -7.80
CA ALA A 276 -21.45 4.16 -8.88
C ALA A 276 -21.33 2.62 -8.81
N ALA A 277 -20.19 2.11 -8.34
CA ALA A 277 -19.92 0.67 -8.27
C ALA A 277 -20.55 -0.03 -7.06
N VAL A 278 -20.57 0.61 -5.89
CA VAL A 278 -21.00 -0.02 -4.62
C VAL A 278 -22.07 0.75 -3.84
N GLY A 279 -22.50 1.92 -4.30
CA GLY A 279 -23.55 2.73 -3.67
C GLY A 279 -23.07 3.71 -2.58
N HIS A 280 -21.80 3.64 -2.19
CA HIS A 280 -21.16 4.52 -1.19
C HIS A 280 -19.71 4.82 -1.60
N THR A 281 -19.09 5.81 -0.95
CA THR A 281 -17.64 6.06 -1.07
C THR A 281 -16.86 5.21 -0.07
N VAL A 282 -15.61 4.89 -0.39
CA VAL A 282 -14.64 4.25 0.53
C VAL A 282 -13.61 5.31 0.90
N PRO A 283 -13.18 5.44 2.18
CA PRO A 283 -12.14 6.39 2.56
C PRO A 283 -10.84 6.19 1.77
N ILE A 284 -10.15 7.30 1.46
CA ILE A 284 -9.00 7.32 0.56
C ILE A 284 -7.72 7.51 1.35
N MET A 285 -6.67 6.75 1.02
CA MET A 285 -5.30 7.03 1.44
C MET A 285 -4.42 7.27 0.21
N ILE A 286 -3.76 8.42 0.14
CA ILE A 286 -2.72 8.67 -0.87
C ILE A 286 -1.41 8.13 -0.31
N THR A 287 -1.15 6.85 -0.53
CA THR A 287 -0.07 6.12 0.16
C THR A 287 1.32 6.42 -0.36
N GLU A 288 1.43 7.22 -1.42
CA GLU A 288 2.71 7.77 -1.85
C GLU A 288 2.49 9.07 -2.64
N TRP A 289 3.27 10.11 -2.34
CA TRP A 289 3.34 11.31 -3.18
C TRP A 289 4.68 12.03 -3.02
N ASN A 290 5.20 12.58 -4.12
CA ASN A 290 6.27 13.58 -4.13
C ASN A 290 6.39 14.22 -5.55
N LEU A 291 7.48 14.92 -5.84
CA LEU A 291 7.94 15.12 -7.23
C LEU A 291 8.46 13.78 -7.79
N GLY A 292 8.51 13.64 -9.11
CA GLY A 292 9.13 12.46 -9.73
C GLY A 292 10.58 12.24 -9.30
N GLY A 293 11.08 11.01 -9.46
CA GLY A 293 12.44 10.63 -9.06
C GLY A 293 13.55 11.44 -9.76
N THR A 294 14.68 11.64 -9.07
CA THR A 294 15.84 12.44 -9.53
C THR A 294 15.47 13.82 -10.08
N ASP A 295 14.81 14.64 -9.26
CA ASP A 295 14.42 16.02 -9.64
C ASP A 295 15.41 17.06 -9.07
N PRO A 296 16.08 17.88 -9.88
CA PRO A 296 17.05 18.86 -9.37
C PRO A 296 16.42 19.89 -8.43
N ARG A 297 15.10 20.04 -8.46
CA ARG A 297 14.36 20.99 -7.63
C ARG A 297 14.29 20.61 -6.17
N TYR A 298 14.60 19.37 -5.79
CA TYR A 298 14.83 19.02 -4.39
C TYR A 298 15.98 19.82 -3.77
N GLY A 299 16.97 20.23 -4.58
CA GLY A 299 18.06 21.12 -4.17
C GLY A 299 17.71 22.62 -4.21
N ASP A 300 16.56 23.01 -4.79
CA ASP A 300 16.06 24.38 -4.76
C ASP A 300 15.14 24.56 -3.56
N ALA A 301 15.70 25.10 -2.48
CA ALA A 301 14.98 25.32 -1.22
C ALA A 301 13.72 26.19 -1.40
N ALA A 302 13.76 27.22 -2.25
CA ALA A 302 12.62 28.11 -2.43
C ALA A 302 11.46 27.39 -3.13
N PHE A 303 11.78 26.65 -4.20
CA PHE A 303 10.79 25.87 -4.92
C PHE A 303 10.21 24.74 -4.06
N ILE A 304 11.05 23.86 -3.49
CA ILE A 304 10.55 22.63 -2.83
C ILE A 304 9.70 22.95 -1.59
N GLN A 305 10.03 24.02 -0.88
CA GLN A 305 9.24 24.52 0.23
C GLN A 305 7.89 25.06 -0.23
N ALA A 306 7.84 25.86 -1.31
CA ALA A 306 6.59 26.36 -1.87
C ALA A 306 5.70 25.22 -2.38
N TRP A 307 6.30 24.27 -3.10
CA TRP A 307 5.63 23.09 -3.63
C TRP A 307 5.04 22.22 -2.52
N THR A 308 5.81 21.93 -1.47
CA THR A 308 5.36 21.09 -0.35
C THR A 308 4.22 21.75 0.44
N ARG A 309 4.29 23.07 0.66
CA ARG A 309 3.16 23.80 1.29
C ARG A 309 1.90 23.77 0.44
N ALA A 310 2.03 23.92 -0.88
CA ALA A 310 0.91 23.82 -1.80
C ALA A 310 0.29 22.41 -1.79
N ALA A 311 1.12 21.37 -1.82
CA ALA A 311 0.69 19.97 -1.75
C ALA A 311 -0.04 19.65 -0.44
N LEU A 312 0.53 20.04 0.72
CA LEU A 312 -0.11 19.83 2.02
C LEU A 312 -1.42 20.61 2.15
N SER A 313 -1.47 21.85 1.66
CA SER A 313 -2.72 22.63 1.64
C SER A 313 -3.78 21.97 0.77
N GLN A 314 -3.38 21.34 -0.34
CA GLN A 314 -4.29 20.60 -1.21
C GLN A 314 -4.80 19.33 -0.53
N TRP A 315 -3.94 18.54 0.12
CA TRP A 315 -4.41 17.38 0.87
C TRP A 315 -5.36 17.75 2.01
N ALA A 316 -5.07 18.85 2.71
CA ALA A 316 -5.93 19.34 3.78
C ALA A 316 -7.32 19.74 3.27
N SER A 317 -7.40 20.32 2.06
CA SER A 317 -8.69 20.72 1.46
C SER A 317 -9.54 19.51 1.06
N LEU A 318 -8.91 18.38 0.72
CA LEU A 318 -9.58 17.16 0.25
C LEU A 318 -10.01 16.21 1.37
N VAL A 319 -9.71 16.53 2.63
CA VAL A 319 -10.19 15.78 3.80
C VAL A 319 -11.72 15.67 3.82
N GLY A 320 -12.42 16.76 3.50
CA GLY A 320 -13.89 16.78 3.43
C GLY A 320 -14.45 15.91 2.31
N SER A 321 -13.64 15.62 1.29
CA SER A 321 -13.96 14.73 0.16
C SER A 321 -13.56 13.27 0.41
N GLY A 322 -13.15 12.91 1.63
CA GLY A 322 -12.87 11.52 2.01
C GLY A 322 -11.40 11.11 1.97
N VAL A 323 -10.47 12.04 1.72
CA VAL A 323 -9.04 11.78 1.97
C VAL A 323 -8.83 11.63 3.47
N TYR A 324 -8.40 10.44 3.87
CA TYR A 324 -8.13 10.07 5.25
C TYR A 324 -6.68 10.35 5.64
N ALA A 325 -5.72 9.97 4.78
CA ALA A 325 -4.28 10.14 5.02
C ALA A 325 -3.53 10.34 3.70
N ALA A 326 -2.35 10.95 3.78
CA ALA A 326 -1.44 11.15 2.65
C ALA A 326 0.01 10.98 3.13
N PHE A 327 0.85 10.31 2.32
CA PHE A 327 2.18 9.85 2.71
C PHE A 327 3.27 10.38 1.78
N LEU A 328 4.13 11.27 2.27
CA LEU A 328 5.24 11.80 1.48
C LEU A 328 6.34 10.74 1.33
N TYR A 329 6.85 10.52 0.11
CA TYR A 329 7.97 9.61 -0.16
C TYR A 329 9.31 10.35 -0.30
N SER A 330 10.31 10.19 0.58
CA SER A 330 10.36 9.37 1.79
C SER A 330 10.99 10.12 2.98
N CYS A 331 10.89 9.54 4.18
CA CYS A 331 11.23 10.25 5.40
C CYS A 331 12.74 10.28 5.67
N GLU A 332 13.49 9.28 5.24
CA GLU A 332 14.92 9.12 5.56
C GLU A 332 15.87 9.27 4.37
N SER A 333 17.18 9.13 4.63
CA SER A 333 18.29 9.43 3.73
C SER A 333 18.18 8.71 2.39
N HIS A 334 17.57 9.38 1.43
CA HIS A 334 17.48 9.05 0.03
C HIS A 334 18.17 10.17 -0.75
N PRO A 335 19.13 9.86 -1.65
CA PRO A 335 20.04 10.83 -2.25
C PRO A 335 19.37 12.05 -2.91
N ASP A 336 18.11 11.93 -3.29
CA ASP A 336 17.38 12.93 -4.05
C ASP A 336 16.25 13.65 -3.29
N PHE A 337 15.58 13.04 -2.29
CA PHE A 337 14.27 13.55 -1.82
C PHE A 337 13.88 13.20 -0.38
N GLU A 338 14.88 13.09 0.50
CA GLU A 338 14.71 12.86 1.94
C GLU A 338 14.08 14.06 2.67
N LEU A 339 13.20 13.80 3.65
CA LEU A 339 12.79 14.82 4.64
C LEU A 339 13.85 15.02 5.73
N ILE A 340 14.54 13.92 6.08
CA ILE A 340 15.52 13.85 7.15
C ILE A 340 16.84 13.36 6.56
N THR A 341 17.85 14.22 6.61
CA THR A 341 19.21 13.87 6.21
C THR A 341 19.80 12.78 7.11
N SER A 342 20.85 12.10 6.63
CA SER A 342 21.66 11.14 7.41
C SER A 342 22.32 11.72 8.68
N ARG A 343 22.27 13.04 8.91
CA ARG A 343 22.76 13.72 10.12
C ARG A 343 21.66 14.10 11.09
N ASN A 344 20.43 13.60 10.91
CA ASN A 344 19.26 13.95 11.70
C ASN A 344 18.94 15.46 11.67
N THR A 345 19.16 16.09 10.52
CA THR A 345 18.71 17.46 10.23
C THR A 345 17.64 17.43 9.14
N LEU A 346 16.68 18.35 9.21
CA LEU A 346 15.63 18.48 8.20
C LEU A 346 16.22 19.06 6.90
N THR A 347 15.77 18.54 5.76
CA THR A 347 15.96 19.21 4.48
C THR A 347 15.01 20.40 4.36
N ALA A 348 15.16 21.22 3.31
CA ALA A 348 14.20 22.30 3.03
C ALA A 348 12.77 21.76 2.86
N GLN A 349 12.62 20.57 2.26
CA GLN A 349 11.33 19.89 2.17
C GLN A 349 10.83 19.46 3.56
N GLY A 350 11.69 18.83 4.36
CA GLY A 350 11.40 18.44 5.75
C GLY A 350 10.92 19.59 6.62
N GLU A 351 11.58 20.76 6.53
CA GLU A 351 11.15 21.96 7.24
C GLU A 351 9.71 22.34 6.88
N SER A 352 9.35 22.36 5.60
CA SER A 352 7.97 22.68 5.19
C SER A 352 6.97 21.59 5.53
N PHE A 353 7.39 20.32 5.49
CA PHE A 353 6.54 19.18 5.77
C PHE A 353 6.17 19.02 7.24
N PHE A 354 7.03 19.48 8.17
CA PHE A 354 6.84 19.29 9.60
C PHE A 354 6.41 20.56 10.38
N LEU A 355 6.28 21.71 9.70
CA LEU A 355 5.68 22.95 10.22
C LEU A 355 4.16 22.84 10.35
#